data_AF-A0A2A6JES8-F1
#
_entry.id   AF-A0A2A6JES8-F1
#
_cell.length_a   1.000
_cell.length_b   1.000
_cell.length_c   1.000
_cell.angle_alpha   90.00
_cell.angle_beta   90.00
_cell.angle_gamma   90.00
#
_symmetry.space_group_name_H-M   'P 1'
#
loop_
_entity.id
_entity.type
_entity.pdbx_description
1 polymer ?
#
loop_
_entity_poly.entity_id
_entity_poly.type
_entity_poly.pdbx_seq_one_letter_code
_entity_poly.pdbx_strand_id
1 'polypeptide(L)'
;MRNAILMLMRLGPALAYAIASIFVLSMPLLESHPASPFAWWLYMTILPVMREPIYLLLAVPGVGIWSAMVVLMLASAFGVRLALQPQRHQRSGFIHAHIALIATGMAMGRAAVAQAGLFGSALPQFQRGDWSFLPLSSSPLGTVLFLSVLPACICCHFSIIRRIRSAR
;
A
#
# COMPACT_ATOMS: atom_id res chain seq x y z
N MET A 1 22.74 15.81 6.63
CA MET A 1 22.11 14.57 7.16
C MET A 1 20.61 14.74 7.42
N ARG A 2 20.14 15.73 8.20
CA ARG A 2 18.71 15.94 8.51
C ARG A 2 17.76 15.97 7.30
N ASN A 3 18.12 16.66 6.21
CA ASN A 3 17.28 16.75 5.02
C ASN A 3 17.16 15.41 4.27
N ALA A 4 18.24 14.62 4.21
CA ALA A 4 18.23 13.31 3.57
C ALA A 4 17.38 12.30 4.35
N ILE A 5 17.45 12.33 5.70
CA ILE A 5 16.62 11.48 6.57
C ILE A 5 15.13 11.80 6.37
N LEU A 6 14.76 13.09 6.35
CA LEU A 6 13.38 13.51 6.12
C LEU A 6 12.89 13.17 4.71
N MET A 7 13.76 13.22 3.71
CA MET A 7 13.44 12.78 2.36
C MET A 7 13.20 11.27 2.33
N LEU A 8 14.07 10.47 2.95
CA LEU A 8 13.93 9.02 3.06
C LEU A 8 12.62 8.64 3.77
N MET A 9 12.32 9.29 4.89
CA MET A 9 11.06 9.10 5.63
C MET A 9 9.82 9.40 4.80
N ARG A 10 9.92 10.30 3.80
CA ARG A 10 8.80 10.66 2.91
C ARG A 10 8.70 9.78 1.67
N LEU A 11 9.69 8.93 1.41
CA LEU A 11 9.73 8.08 0.21
C LEU A 11 8.92 6.78 0.37
N GLY A 12 8.54 6.42 1.60
CA GLY A 12 7.75 5.21 1.89
C GLY A 12 6.54 4.99 1.00
N PRO A 13 5.66 5.99 0.79
CA PRO A 13 4.53 5.87 -0.12
C PRO A 13 4.95 5.51 -1.55
N ALA A 14 5.99 6.16 -2.08
CA ALA A 14 6.50 5.87 -3.43
C ALA A 14 7.00 4.43 -3.56
N LEU A 15 7.68 3.93 -2.53
CA LEU A 15 8.14 2.54 -2.45
C LEU A 15 6.96 1.56 -2.44
N ALA A 16 5.91 1.84 -1.67
CA ALA A 16 4.71 1.01 -1.62
C ALA A 16 4.04 0.89 -2.99
N TYR A 17 3.90 2.02 -3.72
CA TYR A 17 3.35 2.00 -5.09
C TYR A 17 4.26 1.29 -6.09
N ALA A 18 5.59 1.40 -5.96
CA ALA A 18 6.53 0.68 -6.80
C ALA A 18 6.39 -0.85 -6.63
N ILE A 19 6.31 -1.32 -5.38
CA ILE A 19 6.13 -2.75 -5.08
C ILE A 19 4.77 -3.25 -5.55
N ALA A 20 3.73 -2.45 -5.39
CA ALA A 20 2.41 -2.75 -5.94
C ALA A 20 2.45 -2.90 -7.47
N SER A 21 3.18 -2.03 -8.17
CA SER A 21 3.36 -2.11 -9.62
C SER A 21 4.13 -3.37 -10.03
N ILE A 22 5.19 -3.74 -9.31
CA ILE A 22 5.95 -4.98 -9.54
C ILE A 22 5.04 -6.20 -9.36
N PHE A 23 4.17 -6.20 -8.35
CA PHE A 23 3.20 -7.28 -8.16
C PHE A 23 2.22 -7.39 -9.33
N VAL A 24 1.64 -6.28 -9.79
CA VAL A 24 0.75 -6.27 -10.97
C VAL A 24 1.50 -6.78 -12.20
N LEU A 25 2.76 -6.39 -12.41
CA LEU A 25 3.59 -6.87 -13.52
C LEU A 25 3.94 -8.37 -13.42
N SER A 26 4.03 -8.92 -12.21
CA SER A 26 4.30 -10.35 -12.01
C SER A 26 3.17 -11.26 -12.51
N MET A 27 1.92 -10.76 -12.55
CA MET A 27 0.76 -11.52 -13.04
C MET A 27 0.86 -11.89 -14.53
N PRO A 28 1.01 -10.95 -15.49
CA PRO A 28 1.18 -11.29 -16.91
C PRO A 28 2.51 -11.98 -17.18
N LEU A 29 3.54 -11.76 -16.35
CA LEU A 29 4.80 -12.49 -16.45
C LEU A 29 4.61 -13.99 -16.15
N LEU A 30 3.82 -14.32 -15.14
CA LEU A 30 3.43 -15.70 -14.83
C LEU A 30 2.52 -16.31 -15.90
N GLU A 31 1.59 -15.53 -16.43
CA GLU A 31 0.71 -15.97 -17.52
C GLU A 31 1.52 -16.35 -18.77
N SER A 32 2.52 -15.53 -19.12
CA SER A 32 3.38 -15.78 -20.29
C SER A 32 4.47 -16.83 -20.03
N HIS A 33 4.96 -16.96 -18.79
CA HIS A 33 6.07 -17.85 -18.43
C HIS A 33 5.74 -18.66 -17.15
N PRO A 34 4.79 -19.60 -17.20
CA PRO A 34 4.31 -20.31 -16.01
C PRO A 34 5.36 -21.22 -15.36
N ALA A 35 6.40 -21.63 -16.10
CA ALA A 35 7.50 -22.43 -15.57
C ALA A 35 8.63 -21.59 -14.96
N SER A 36 8.58 -20.25 -15.04
CA SER A 36 9.65 -19.38 -14.56
C SER A 36 9.72 -19.32 -13.03
N PRO A 37 10.80 -19.81 -12.40
CA PRO A 37 10.94 -19.73 -10.94
C PRO A 37 10.98 -18.29 -10.43
N PHE A 38 11.56 -17.39 -11.23
CA PHE A 38 11.66 -15.97 -10.89
C PHE A 38 10.30 -15.28 -10.87
N ALA A 39 9.43 -15.57 -11.83
CA ALA A 39 8.08 -15.01 -11.89
C ALA A 39 7.24 -15.47 -10.69
N TRP A 40 7.32 -16.76 -10.35
CA TRP A 40 6.69 -17.30 -9.14
C TRP A 40 7.24 -16.70 -7.86
N TRP A 41 8.57 -16.55 -7.76
CA TRP A 41 9.21 -15.95 -6.60
C TRP A 41 8.76 -14.50 -6.37
N LEU A 42 8.73 -13.67 -7.43
CA LEU A 42 8.22 -12.30 -7.35
C LEU A 42 6.76 -12.26 -6.88
N TYR A 43 5.90 -13.06 -7.53
CA TYR A 43 4.48 -13.11 -7.21
C TYR A 43 4.26 -13.57 -5.77
N MET A 44 4.82 -14.70 -5.36
CA MET A 44 4.62 -15.27 -4.03
C MET A 44 5.23 -14.42 -2.90
N THR A 45 6.30 -13.68 -3.18
CA THR A 45 6.91 -12.78 -2.18
C THR A 45 6.02 -11.58 -1.88
N ILE A 46 5.39 -11.01 -2.92
CA ILE A 46 4.64 -9.74 -2.79
C ILE A 46 3.15 -9.99 -2.56
N LEU A 47 2.61 -11.11 -3.04
CA LEU A 47 1.20 -11.50 -2.93
C LEU A 47 0.65 -11.34 -1.50
N PRO A 48 1.31 -11.81 -0.42
CA PRO A 48 0.75 -11.69 0.93
C PRO A 48 0.50 -10.25 1.37
N VAL A 49 1.22 -9.29 0.79
CA VAL A 49 1.15 -7.88 1.16
C VAL A 49 0.28 -7.07 0.19
N MET A 50 0.33 -7.37 -1.11
CA MET A 50 -0.35 -6.57 -2.12
C MET A 50 -1.66 -7.18 -2.62
N ARG A 51 -2.02 -8.40 -2.21
CA ARG A 51 -3.28 -9.06 -2.60
C ARG A 51 -4.47 -8.11 -2.44
N GLU A 52 -4.82 -7.78 -1.21
CA GLU A 52 -6.02 -6.99 -0.92
C GLU A 52 -6.07 -5.64 -1.62
N PRO A 53 -5.06 -4.75 -1.50
CA PRO A 53 -5.14 -3.44 -2.14
C PRO A 53 -5.18 -3.53 -3.68
N ILE A 54 -4.54 -4.52 -4.29
CA ILE A 54 -4.51 -4.65 -5.75
C ILE A 54 -5.77 -5.28 -6.29
N TYR A 55 -6.34 -6.29 -5.63
CA TYR A 55 -7.63 -6.84 -6.07
C TYR A 55 -8.76 -5.84 -5.89
N LEU A 56 -8.74 -5.00 -4.85
CA LEU A 56 -9.67 -3.87 -4.73
C LEU A 56 -9.51 -2.85 -5.87
N LEU A 57 -8.27 -2.55 -6.27
CA LEU A 57 -8.00 -1.67 -7.40
C LEU A 57 -8.50 -2.25 -8.72
N LEU A 58 -8.28 -3.55 -8.96
CA LEU A 58 -8.72 -4.25 -10.17
C LEU A 58 -10.25 -4.51 -10.18
N ALA A 59 -10.91 -4.48 -9.03
CA ALA A 59 -12.37 -4.58 -8.93
C ALA A 59 -13.08 -3.30 -9.41
N VAL A 60 -12.35 -2.19 -9.57
CA VAL A 60 -12.92 -0.95 -10.10
C VAL A 60 -13.24 -1.13 -11.59
N PRO A 61 -14.50 -0.89 -12.02
CA PRO A 61 -14.88 -1.02 -13.43
C PRO A 61 -13.98 -0.16 -14.35
N GLY A 62 -13.45 -0.79 -15.40
CA GLY A 62 -12.52 -0.14 -16.34
C GLY A 62 -11.04 -0.14 -15.94
N VAL A 63 -10.69 -0.68 -14.76
CA VAL A 63 -9.29 -0.83 -14.32
C VAL A 63 -8.80 -2.24 -14.64
N GLY A 64 -8.01 -2.37 -15.70
CA GLY A 64 -7.31 -3.62 -16.05
C GLY A 64 -5.87 -3.64 -15.49
N ILE A 65 -5.18 -4.77 -15.67
CA ILE A 65 -3.80 -4.99 -15.23
C ILE A 65 -2.87 -3.86 -15.72
N TRP A 66 -2.93 -3.55 -17.02
CA TRP A 66 -2.06 -2.52 -17.62
C TRP A 66 -2.36 -1.11 -17.11
N SER A 67 -3.63 -0.73 -16.96
CA SER A 67 -3.98 0.59 -16.43
C SER A 67 -3.64 0.71 -14.94
N ALA A 68 -3.87 -0.34 -14.14
CA ALA A 68 -3.43 -0.39 -12.75
C ALA A 68 -1.91 -0.23 -12.62
N MET A 69 -1.14 -0.95 -13.45
CA MET A 69 0.32 -0.84 -13.48
C MET A 69 0.77 0.60 -13.75
N VAL A 70 0.23 1.23 -14.80
CA VAL A 70 0.57 2.61 -15.18
C VAL A 70 0.20 3.60 -14.07
N VAL A 71 -0.99 3.48 -13.49
CA VAL A 71 -1.44 4.34 -12.38
C VAL A 71 -0.51 4.21 -11.18
N LEU A 72 -0.10 2.99 -10.81
CA LEU A 72 0.83 2.74 -9.71
C LEU A 72 2.24 3.28 -10.00
N MET A 73 2.74 3.14 -11.22
CA MET A 73 4.03 3.73 -11.63
C MET A 73 3.98 5.26 -11.55
N LEU A 74 2.92 5.88 -12.05
CA LEU A 74 2.72 7.32 -11.97
C LEU A 74 2.58 7.78 -10.52
N ALA A 75 1.84 7.05 -9.69
CA ALA A 75 1.73 7.32 -8.26
C ALA A 75 3.11 7.23 -7.58
N SER A 76 3.92 6.22 -7.90
CA SER A 76 5.28 6.10 -7.37
C SER A 76 6.16 7.28 -7.78
N ALA A 77 6.21 7.62 -9.07
CA ALA A 77 6.98 8.75 -9.59
C ALA A 77 6.53 10.08 -8.97
N PHE A 78 5.21 10.26 -8.81
CA PHE A 78 4.65 11.42 -8.13
C PHE A 78 5.05 11.46 -6.65
N GLY A 79 5.04 10.32 -5.96
CA GLY A 79 5.51 10.20 -4.57
C GLY A 79 6.97 10.62 -4.40
N VAL A 80 7.85 10.26 -5.34
CA VAL A 80 9.24 10.73 -5.35
C VAL A 80 9.29 12.26 -5.47
N ARG A 81 8.51 12.84 -6.38
CA ARG A 81 8.42 14.30 -6.55
C ARG A 81 7.89 15.01 -5.30
N LEU A 82 6.91 14.42 -4.62
CA LEU A 82 6.38 14.92 -3.35
C LEU A 82 7.43 14.88 -2.23
N ALA A 83 8.23 13.82 -2.16
CA ALA A 83 9.32 13.70 -1.19
C ALA A 83 10.42 14.76 -1.41
N LEU A 84 10.72 15.09 -2.67
CA LEU A 84 11.68 16.13 -3.07
C LEU A 84 11.18 17.55 -2.84
N GLN A 85 9.87 17.81 -3.00
CA GLN A 85 9.27 19.15 -2.89
C GLN A 85 8.14 19.21 -1.84
N PRO A 86 8.44 18.91 -0.56
CA PRO A 86 7.45 18.69 0.48
C PRO A 86 6.69 19.97 0.89
N GLN A 87 7.33 21.13 0.80
CA GLN A 87 6.70 22.41 1.18
C GLN A 87 5.68 22.88 0.14
N ARG A 88 5.93 22.60 -1.14
CA ARG A 88 5.06 23.03 -2.24
C ARG A 88 3.78 22.20 -2.34
N HIS A 89 3.83 20.93 -1.93
CA HIS A 89 2.76 19.97 -2.14
C HIS A 89 2.26 19.32 -0.83
N GLN A 90 2.08 20.10 0.24
CA GLN A 90 1.71 19.57 1.55
C GLN A 90 0.42 18.73 1.53
N ARG A 91 -0.64 19.22 0.87
CA ARG A 91 -1.93 18.52 0.79
C ARG A 91 -1.82 17.20 0.00
N SER A 92 -1.17 17.25 -1.16
CA SER A 92 -0.94 16.06 -1.98
C SER A 92 -0.08 15.04 -1.25
N GLY A 93 0.98 15.48 -0.55
CA GLY A 93 1.81 14.64 0.31
C GLY A 93 1.02 13.95 1.41
N PHE A 94 0.12 14.68 2.08
CA PHE A 94 -0.75 14.13 3.12
C PHE A 94 -1.66 13.03 2.58
N ILE A 95 -2.37 13.29 1.48
CA ILE A 95 -3.28 12.33 0.83
C ILE A 95 -2.51 11.09 0.39
N HIS A 96 -1.37 11.29 -0.28
CA HIS A 96 -0.56 10.21 -0.82
C HIS A 96 0.00 9.30 0.28
N ALA A 97 0.45 9.88 1.40
CA ALA A 97 0.91 9.12 2.55
C ALA A 97 -0.23 8.31 3.20
N HIS A 98 -1.44 8.89 3.32
CA HIS A 98 -2.59 8.20 3.91
C HIS A 98 -3.12 7.07 3.04
N ILE A 99 -3.22 7.28 1.73
CA ILE A 99 -3.64 6.21 0.80
C ILE A 99 -2.66 5.03 0.90
N ALA A 100 -1.35 5.30 0.88
CA ALA A 100 -0.33 4.27 1.05
C ALA A 100 -0.43 3.59 2.43
N LEU A 101 -0.72 4.35 3.50
CA LEU A 101 -0.88 3.81 4.85
C LEU A 101 -2.11 2.90 4.96
N ILE A 102 -3.23 3.29 4.36
CA ILE A 102 -4.45 2.47 4.30
C ILE A 102 -4.18 1.19 3.52
N ALA A 103 -3.56 1.30 2.33
CA ALA A 103 -3.22 0.16 1.50
C ALA A 103 -2.30 -0.84 2.23
N THR A 104 -1.23 -0.34 2.86
CA THR A 104 -0.31 -1.19 3.65
C THR A 104 -0.92 -1.66 4.97
N GLY A 105 -1.87 -0.92 5.55
CA GLY A 105 -2.65 -1.35 6.72
C GLY A 105 -3.60 -2.50 6.41
N MET A 106 -4.28 -2.48 5.25
CA MET A 106 -5.11 -3.59 4.76
C MET A 106 -4.29 -4.87 4.50
N ALA A 107 -3.00 -4.72 4.21
CA ALA A 107 -2.09 -5.85 4.08
C ALA A 107 -1.78 -6.51 5.43
N MET A 108 -1.68 -5.70 6.50
CA MET A 108 -1.34 -6.19 7.84
C MET A 108 -2.56 -6.73 8.59
N GLY A 109 -3.69 -6.02 8.53
CA GLY A 109 -4.97 -6.52 9.03
C GLY A 109 -5.72 -7.16 7.87
N ARG A 110 -5.86 -8.49 7.87
CA ARG A 110 -6.60 -9.29 6.86
C ARG A 110 -8.04 -8.78 6.66
N ALA A 111 -8.23 -7.65 5.98
CA ALA A 111 -9.52 -6.97 5.82
C ALA A 111 -10.52 -7.84 5.04
N ALA A 112 -10.03 -8.73 4.17
CA ALA A 112 -10.88 -9.67 3.42
C ALA A 112 -11.42 -10.86 4.22
N VAL A 113 -10.92 -11.14 5.43
CA VAL A 113 -11.59 -12.15 6.28
C VAL A 113 -13.00 -11.65 6.68
N ALA A 114 -13.25 -10.33 6.67
CA ALA A 114 -14.57 -9.78 6.90
C ALA A 114 -15.52 -9.90 5.69
N GLN A 115 -15.02 -10.02 4.46
CA GLN A 115 -15.86 -10.11 3.24
C GLN A 115 -16.10 -11.54 2.75
N ALA A 116 -15.34 -12.53 3.22
CA ALA A 116 -15.56 -13.95 2.91
C ALA A 116 -16.89 -14.51 3.50
N GLY A 117 -17.65 -13.72 4.26
CA GLY A 117 -18.97 -14.08 4.79
C GLY A 117 -20.18 -13.55 3.98
N LEU A 118 -19.97 -12.80 2.89
CA LEU A 118 -21.07 -12.13 2.17
C LEU A 118 -21.60 -12.88 0.93
N PHE A 119 -20.97 -13.99 0.50
CA PHE A 119 -21.46 -14.80 -0.60
C PHE A 119 -21.31 -16.30 -0.31
N GLY A 120 -22.45 -16.98 -0.14
CA GLY A 120 -22.61 -18.42 -0.40
C GLY A 120 -22.19 -19.38 0.72
N SER A 121 -23.13 -19.68 1.61
CA SER A 121 -23.33 -21.00 2.23
C SER A 121 -22.09 -21.75 2.77
N ALA A 122 -21.60 -21.40 3.97
CA ALA A 122 -21.04 -22.38 4.92
C ALA A 122 -20.73 -21.75 6.31
N LEU A 123 -21.23 -22.44 7.35
CA LEU A 123 -20.85 -22.39 8.78
C LEU A 123 -21.30 -21.19 9.64
N PRO A 124 -22.25 -21.40 10.60
CA PRO A 124 -22.80 -20.36 11.48
C PRO A 124 -21.86 -19.90 12.61
N GLN A 125 -20.61 -20.38 12.66
CA GLN A 125 -19.70 -20.11 13.77
C GLN A 125 -18.76 -18.91 13.54
N PHE A 126 -18.70 -18.36 12.32
CA PHE A 126 -17.92 -17.17 11.97
C PHE A 126 -18.75 -15.87 11.90
N GLN A 127 -20.06 -15.92 12.16
CA GLN A 127 -20.96 -14.74 12.15
C GLN A 127 -20.97 -13.96 13.47
N ARG A 128 -20.32 -14.45 14.52
CA ARG A 128 -20.15 -13.67 15.74
C ARG A 128 -19.06 -12.64 15.45
N GLY A 129 -19.43 -11.36 15.44
CA GLY A 129 -18.57 -10.20 15.27
C GLY A 129 -17.53 -10.08 16.39
N ASP A 130 -16.69 -11.10 16.50
CA ASP A 130 -15.50 -11.11 17.31
C ASP A 130 -14.47 -10.27 16.57
N TRP A 131 -14.44 -8.99 16.89
CA TRP A 131 -13.29 -8.10 16.64
C TRP A 131 -12.05 -8.54 17.44
N SER A 132 -12.04 -9.77 17.98
CA SER A 132 -10.90 -10.34 18.67
C SER A 132 -9.80 -10.52 17.64
N PHE A 133 -8.83 -9.60 17.70
CA PHE A 133 -7.53 -9.61 17.04
C PHE A 133 -7.46 -10.61 15.88
N LEU A 134 -7.96 -10.20 14.71
CA LEU A 134 -7.70 -10.91 13.45
C LEU A 134 -6.20 -11.27 13.48
N PRO A 135 -5.85 -12.57 13.36
CA PRO A 135 -4.45 -12.98 13.49
C PRO A 135 -3.65 -12.17 12.48
N LEU A 136 -2.82 -11.26 13.00
CA LEU A 136 -1.91 -10.46 12.23
C LEU A 136 -1.04 -11.44 11.46
N SER A 137 -1.32 -11.60 10.17
CA SER A 137 -0.44 -12.36 9.29
C SER A 137 0.74 -11.44 9.03
N SER A 138 1.71 -11.48 9.94
CA SER A 138 2.90 -10.64 9.90
C SER A 138 3.83 -11.15 8.81
N SER A 139 3.61 -10.72 7.57
CA SER A 139 4.64 -10.81 6.54
C SER A 139 5.76 -9.82 6.88
N PRO A 140 7.04 -10.24 6.97
CA PRO A 140 8.16 -9.32 7.19
C PRO A 140 8.17 -8.17 6.19
N LEU A 141 7.84 -8.44 4.93
CA LEU A 141 7.74 -7.42 3.87
C LEU A 141 6.61 -6.42 4.16
N GLY A 142 5.46 -6.90 4.64
CA GLY A 142 4.33 -6.04 5.01
C GLY A 142 4.68 -5.11 6.16
N THR A 143 5.34 -5.64 7.20
CA THR A 143 5.83 -4.85 8.34
C THR A 143 6.84 -3.79 7.89
N VAL A 144 7.82 -4.16 7.07
CA VAL A 144 8.81 -3.21 6.55
C VAL A 144 8.14 -2.11 5.72
N LEU A 145 7.17 -2.45 4.88
CA LEU A 145 6.43 -1.47 4.09
C LEU A 145 5.61 -0.53 4.95
N PHE A 146 4.87 -1.06 5.91
CA PHE A 146 4.10 -0.25 6.86
C PHE A 146 5.01 0.71 7.64
N LEU A 147 6.13 0.21 8.17
CA LEU A 147 7.12 1.03 8.87
C LEU A 147 7.84 2.03 7.96
N SER A 148 7.90 1.78 6.65
CA SER A 148 8.45 2.76 5.70
C SER A 148 7.47 3.89 5.39
N VAL A 149 6.16 3.62 5.39
CA VAL A 149 5.09 4.58 5.08
C VAL A 149 4.71 5.42 6.29
N LEU A 150 4.68 4.84 7.49
CA LEU A 150 4.28 5.50 8.73
C LEU A 150 5.04 6.83 9.00
N PRO A 151 6.37 6.92 8.82
CA PRO A 151 7.11 8.17 8.97
C PRO A 151 6.66 9.28 8.02
N ALA A 152 6.20 8.94 6.81
CA ALA A 152 5.70 9.93 5.85
C ALA A 152 4.42 10.59 6.39
N CYS A 153 3.52 9.81 6.99
CA CYS A 153 2.32 10.33 7.65
C CYS A 153 2.67 11.22 8.85
N ILE A 154 3.58 10.78 9.72
CA ILE A 154 4.04 11.55 10.88
C ILE A 154 4.65 12.89 10.43
N CYS A 155 5.48 12.87 9.39
CA CYS A 155 6.06 14.09 8.81
C CYS A 155 5.00 15.06 8.30
N CYS A 156 3.93 14.55 7.69
CA CYS A 156 2.82 15.38 7.21
C CYS A 156 2.08 16.04 8.39
N HIS A 157 1.69 15.26 9.41
CA HIS A 157 1.03 15.80 10.60
C HIS A 157 1.88 16.86 11.31
N PHE A 158 3.17 16.58 11.50
CA PHE A 158 4.07 17.53 12.14
C PHE A 158 4.18 18.85 11.35
N SER A 159 4.19 18.78 10.02
CA SER A 159 4.20 19.98 9.18
C SER A 159 2.93 20.82 9.31
N ILE A 160 1.76 20.17 9.40
CA ILE A 160 0.46 20.83 9.58
C ILE A 160 0.38 21.48 10.97
N ILE A 161 0.72 20.73 12.03
CA ILE A 161 0.71 21.24 13.40
C ILE A 161 1.64 22.44 13.55
N ARG A 162 2.87 22.35 13.00
CA ARG A 162 3.82 23.46 13.02
C ARG A 162 3.25 24.70 12.32
N ARG A 163 2.59 24.52 11.17
CA ARG A 163 1.97 25.62 10.41
C ARG A 163 0.84 26.29 11.19
N ILE A 164 -0.02 25.50 11.84
CA ILE A 164 -1.11 26.02 12.68
C ILE A 164 -0.54 26.81 13.86
N ARG A 165 0.51 26.28 14.51
CA ARG A 165 1.15 26.93 15.66
C ARG A 165 1.87 28.23 15.27
N SER A 166 2.46 28.33 14.08
CA SER A 166 3.12 29.56 13.60
C SER A 166 2.15 30.61 13.06
N ALA A 167 0.89 30.23 12.79
CA ALA A 167 -0.15 31.14 12.32
C ALA A 167 -1.00 31.72 13.47
N ARG A 168 -0.82 31.21 14.70
CA ARG A 168 -1.25 31.82 15.96
C ARG A 168 -0.13 32.69 16.50
#